data_AF-A0A9D1VU44-F1
#
_entry.id   AF-A0A9D1VU44-F1
#
_cell.length_a   1.000
_cell.length_b   1.000
_cell.length_c   1.000
_cell.angle_alpha   90.00
_cell.angle_beta   90.00
_cell.angle_gamma   90.00
#
_symmetry.space_group_name_H-M   'P 1'
#
loop_
_entity.id
_entity.type
_entity.pdbx_description
1 polymer ?
#
loop_
_entity_poly.entity_id
_entity_poly.type
_entity_poly.pdbx_seq_one_letter_code
_entity_poly.pdbx_strand_id
1 'polypeptide(L)'
;SNIMWTATWALNTLIACGKSTDWEVHMLGQAVGAYTDATHGMTLAAVTLAYFRHILPYGLKKFVRFAENVWGVDPAGKSDEQIANEGLAALEGWMKELGLAMNISELGATPDMIEGIADATLVMQGGYKVLDRGEIVQILRESL
;
A
#
# COMPACT_ATOMS: atom_id res chain seq x y z
N SER A 1 -24.46 -2.48 8.78
CA SER A 1 -23.78 -2.37 10.09
C SER A 1 -22.38 -2.96 10.13
N ASN A 2 -22.05 -4.04 9.39
CA ASN A 2 -20.71 -4.66 9.45
C ASN A 2 -19.56 -3.74 9.00
N ILE A 3 -19.68 -3.08 7.84
CA ILE A 3 -18.61 -2.20 7.30
C ILE A 3 -18.29 -1.05 8.27
N MET A 4 -19.31 -0.36 8.79
CA MET A 4 -19.13 0.74 9.73
C MET A 4 -18.38 0.30 10.99
N TRP A 5 -18.73 -0.86 11.55
CA TRP A 5 -18.08 -1.39 12.74
C TRP A 5 -16.65 -1.84 12.46
N THR A 6 -16.40 -2.48 11.32
CA THR A 6 -15.04 -2.85 10.88
C THR A 6 -14.14 -1.63 10.71
N ALA A 7 -14.67 -0.54 10.12
CA ALA A 7 -13.92 0.70 9.97
C ALA A 7 -13.53 1.32 11.33
N THR A 8 -14.41 1.25 12.33
CA THR A 8 -14.06 1.66 13.71
C THR A 8 -12.91 0.84 14.28
N TRP A 9 -12.96 -0.49 14.16
CA TRP A 9 -11.87 -1.35 14.65
C TRP A 9 -10.55 -1.16 13.92
N ALA A 10 -10.59 -0.79 12.63
CA ALA A 10 -9.38 -0.54 11.84
C ALA A 10 -8.56 0.64 12.39
N LEU A 11 -9.20 1.63 13.01
CA LEU A 11 -8.55 2.89 13.43
C LEU A 11 -8.80 3.29 14.90
N ASN A 12 -9.36 2.42 15.74
CA ASN A 12 -9.55 2.70 17.17
C ASN A 12 -8.32 2.38 18.05
N THR A 13 -7.13 2.33 17.46
CA THR A 13 -5.82 2.03 18.08
C THR A 13 -5.61 0.64 18.67
N LEU A 14 -6.66 -0.15 18.95
CA LEU A 14 -6.50 -1.47 19.57
C LEU A 14 -5.54 -2.37 18.78
N ILE A 15 -5.69 -2.43 17.46
CA ILE A 15 -4.85 -3.29 16.62
C ILE A 15 -3.40 -2.83 16.56
N ALA A 16 -3.08 -1.59 16.93
CA ALA A 16 -1.72 -1.05 16.95
C ALA A 16 -0.98 -1.35 18.26
N CYS A 17 -1.68 -1.73 19.32
CA CYS A 17 -1.08 -2.01 20.63
C CYS A 17 -0.07 -3.16 20.55
N GLY A 18 1.14 -2.94 21.08
CA GLY A 18 2.18 -3.96 21.21
C GLY A 18 2.96 -4.28 19.93
N LYS A 19 2.85 -3.46 18.87
CA LYS A 19 3.61 -3.64 17.63
C LYS A 19 4.02 -2.30 17.01
N SER A 20 5.07 -2.32 16.19
CA SER A 20 5.35 -1.22 15.27
C SER A 20 4.25 -1.12 14.20
N THR A 21 4.06 0.08 13.65
CA THR A 21 3.05 0.32 12.62
C THR A 21 3.70 0.97 11.41
N ASP A 22 3.26 0.54 10.24
CA ASP A 22 3.62 1.12 8.97
C ASP A 22 2.60 2.20 8.60
N TRP A 23 3.09 3.34 8.13
CA TRP A 23 2.28 4.48 7.71
C TRP A 23 2.76 5.05 6.37
N GLU A 24 3.74 4.43 5.71
CA GLU A 24 4.37 5.02 4.53
C GLU A 24 3.41 5.13 3.34
N VAL A 25 2.53 4.14 3.13
CA VAL A 25 1.42 4.24 2.14
C VAL A 25 0.56 5.47 2.38
N HIS A 26 0.31 5.83 3.64
CA HIS A 26 -0.48 7.03 3.95
C HIS A 26 0.29 8.29 3.58
N MET A 27 1.61 8.34 3.82
CA MET A 27 2.42 9.50 3.49
C MET A 27 2.54 9.68 1.97
N LEU A 28 2.75 8.59 1.22
CA LEU A 28 2.70 8.57 -0.24
C LEU A 28 1.34 9.07 -0.77
N GLY A 29 0.24 8.48 -0.28
CA GLY A 29 -1.11 8.85 -0.71
C GLY A 29 -1.50 10.28 -0.32
N GLN A 30 -1.04 10.80 0.82
CA GLN A 30 -1.25 12.19 1.21
C GLN A 30 -0.51 13.16 0.29
N ALA A 31 0.74 12.87 -0.05
CA ALA A 31 1.52 13.67 -0.98
C ALA A 31 0.86 13.71 -2.37
N VAL A 32 0.39 12.56 -2.89
CA VAL A 32 -0.39 12.51 -4.14
C VAL A 32 -1.65 13.37 -4.04
N GLY A 33 -2.41 13.25 -2.96
CA GLY A 33 -3.63 14.04 -2.74
C GLY A 33 -3.38 15.55 -2.70
N ALA A 34 -2.25 15.99 -2.14
CA ALA A 34 -1.87 17.40 -2.09
C ALA A 34 -1.65 18.02 -3.49
N TYR A 35 -1.24 17.22 -4.48
CA TYR A 35 -1.01 17.68 -5.85
C TYR A 35 -2.22 17.51 -6.76
N THR A 36 -3.13 16.58 -6.44
CA THR A 36 -4.20 16.14 -7.33
C THR A 36 -5.61 16.51 -6.86
N ASP A 37 -5.77 16.91 -5.60
CA ASP A 37 -7.08 17.08 -4.93
C ASP A 37 -7.94 15.79 -4.94
N ALA A 38 -7.30 14.64 -5.13
CA ALA A 38 -7.98 13.35 -5.16
C ALA A 38 -8.39 12.88 -3.75
N THR A 39 -9.52 12.18 -3.69
CA THR A 39 -10.02 11.64 -2.41
C THR A 39 -9.03 10.65 -1.78
N HIS A 40 -8.88 10.74 -0.45
CA HIS A 40 -7.85 10.00 0.28
C HIS A 40 -7.87 8.48 0.04
N GLY A 41 -9.04 7.84 0.04
CA GLY A 41 -9.13 6.40 -0.20
C GLY A 41 -8.60 5.98 -1.57
N MET A 42 -8.80 6.81 -2.59
CA MET A 42 -8.30 6.55 -3.94
C MET A 42 -6.79 6.77 -4.04
N THR A 43 -6.24 7.77 -3.34
CA THR A 43 -4.78 7.97 -3.33
C THR A 43 -4.05 6.83 -2.63
N LEU A 44 -4.60 6.31 -1.53
CA LEU A 44 -4.07 5.12 -0.87
C LEU A 44 -4.09 3.90 -1.80
N ALA A 45 -5.20 3.68 -2.50
CA ALA A 45 -5.33 2.57 -3.44
C ALA A 45 -4.26 2.64 -4.55
N ALA A 46 -4.11 3.80 -5.17
CA ALA A 46 -3.23 4.02 -6.31
C ALA A 46 -1.74 3.73 -6.03
N VAL A 47 -1.28 3.91 -4.79
CA VAL A 47 0.14 3.69 -4.42
C VAL A 47 0.39 2.36 -3.71
N THR A 48 -0.65 1.67 -3.24
CA THR A 48 -0.51 0.50 -2.34
C THR A 48 0.27 -0.64 -2.98
N LEU A 49 -0.04 -1.01 -4.23
CA LEU A 49 0.59 -2.19 -4.84
C LEU A 49 2.06 -1.96 -5.18
N ALA A 50 2.41 -0.78 -5.69
CA ALA A 50 3.82 -0.43 -5.95
C ALA A 50 4.61 -0.46 -4.64
N TYR A 51 4.09 0.20 -3.60
CA TYR A 51 4.72 0.19 -2.28
C TYR A 51 4.85 -1.23 -1.70
N PHE A 52 3.79 -2.05 -1.73
CA PHE A 52 3.82 -3.41 -1.20
C PHE A 52 4.81 -4.31 -1.94
N ARG A 53 4.91 -4.20 -3.26
CA ARG A 53 5.92 -4.93 -4.05
C ARG A 53 7.34 -4.51 -3.65
N HIS A 54 7.56 -3.21 -3.42
CA HIS A 54 8.85 -2.68 -2.97
C HIS A 54 9.27 -3.22 -1.60
N ILE A 55 8.35 -3.26 -0.64
CA ILE A 55 8.66 -3.70 0.73
C ILE A 55 8.53 -5.21 0.96
N LEU A 56 7.98 -5.97 0.00
CA LEU A 56 7.76 -7.41 0.12
C LEU A 56 9.01 -8.18 0.57
N PRO A 57 10.22 -7.95 0.02
CA PRO A 57 11.42 -8.66 0.46
C PRO A 57 11.77 -8.46 1.94
N TYR A 58 11.40 -7.32 2.51
CA TYR A 58 11.69 -6.94 3.90
C TYR A 58 10.60 -7.41 4.87
N GLY A 59 9.39 -7.65 4.35
CA GLY A 59 8.22 -8.10 5.11
C GLY A 59 7.70 -9.48 4.72
N LEU A 60 8.48 -10.30 4.02
CA LEU A 60 8.00 -11.50 3.30
C LEU A 60 7.07 -12.39 4.12
N LYS A 61 7.48 -12.76 5.35
CA LYS A 61 6.68 -13.60 6.24
C LYS A 61 5.31 -13.00 6.60
N LYS A 62 5.22 -11.67 6.65
CA LYS A 62 3.94 -10.97 6.88
C LYS A 62 3.04 -11.07 5.65
N PHE A 63 3.61 -10.91 4.45
CA PHE A 63 2.87 -11.05 3.19
C PHE A 63 2.40 -12.48 2.92
N VAL A 64 3.21 -13.50 3.28
CA VAL A 64 2.76 -14.91 3.26
C VAL A 64 1.56 -15.09 4.19
N ARG A 65 1.68 -14.65 5.44
CA ARG A 65 0.57 -14.74 6.42
C ARG A 65 -0.67 -14.00 5.94
N PHE A 66 -0.51 -12.85 5.27
CA PHE A 66 -1.60 -12.09 4.67
C PHE A 66 -2.29 -12.89 3.56
N ALA A 67 -1.53 -13.47 2.63
CA ALA A 67 -2.05 -14.28 1.55
C ALA A 67 -2.85 -15.50 2.05
N GLU A 68 -2.33 -16.23 3.03
CA GLU A 68 -3.01 -17.40 3.60
C GLU A 68 -4.28 -17.02 4.37
N ASN A 69 -4.20 -16.03 5.27
CA ASN A 69 -5.29 -15.76 6.21
C ASN A 69 -6.37 -14.81 5.69
N VAL A 70 -6.05 -13.94 4.74
CA VAL A 70 -7.01 -12.98 4.17
C VAL A 70 -7.57 -13.51 2.85
N TRP A 71 -6.72 -14.13 2.03
CA TRP A 71 -7.10 -14.56 0.67
C TRP A 71 -7.21 -16.08 0.51
N GLY A 72 -6.86 -16.87 1.54
CA GLY A 72 -6.97 -18.32 1.48
C GLY A 72 -6.00 -18.98 0.50
N VAL A 73 -4.86 -18.35 0.22
CA VAL A 73 -3.84 -18.91 -0.67
C VAL A 73 -3.28 -20.21 -0.07
N ASP A 74 -3.36 -21.31 -0.83
CA ASP A 74 -2.77 -22.59 -0.44
C ASP A 74 -1.24 -22.55 -0.59
N PRO A 75 -0.47 -22.77 0.50
CA PRO A 75 1.00 -22.76 0.46
C PRO A 75 1.61 -24.04 -0.12
N ALA A 76 0.84 -25.12 -0.32
CA ALA A 76 1.38 -26.42 -0.71
C ALA A 76 2.18 -26.35 -2.02
N GLY A 77 3.45 -26.74 -1.94
CA GLY A 77 4.36 -26.79 -3.10
C GLY A 77 4.84 -25.43 -3.63
N LYS A 78 4.60 -24.33 -2.89
CA LYS A 78 5.00 -22.97 -3.29
C LYS A 78 6.11 -22.42 -2.39
N SER A 79 6.92 -21.53 -2.93
CA SER A 79 7.81 -20.69 -2.14
C SER A 79 7.03 -19.58 -1.43
N ASP A 80 7.59 -19.04 -0.35
CA ASP A 80 7.05 -17.87 0.33
C ASP A 80 6.80 -16.69 -0.62
N GLU A 81 7.73 -16.45 -1.56
CA GLU A 81 7.59 -15.38 -2.55
C GLU A 81 6.40 -15.63 -3.49
N GLN A 82 6.17 -16.87 -3.92
CA GLN A 82 5.01 -17.22 -4.73
C GLN A 82 3.70 -16.97 -3.95
N ILE A 83 3.65 -17.42 -2.69
CA ILE A 83 2.47 -17.24 -1.82
C ILE A 83 2.17 -15.75 -1.60
N ALA A 84 3.21 -14.97 -1.25
CA ALA A 84 3.07 -13.54 -1.03
C ALA A 84 2.59 -12.79 -2.29
N ASN A 85 3.15 -13.12 -3.46
CA ASN A 85 2.75 -12.51 -4.73
C ASN A 85 1.32 -12.90 -5.14
N GLU A 86 0.88 -14.15 -4.90
CA GLU A 86 -0.52 -14.56 -5.10
C GLU A 86 -1.47 -13.75 -4.20
N GLY A 87 -1.08 -13.46 -2.96
CA GLY A 87 -1.84 -12.59 -2.07
C GLY A 87 -1.94 -11.14 -2.57
N LEU A 88 -0.85 -10.59 -3.13
CA LEU A 88 -0.88 -9.26 -3.75
C LEU A 88 -1.73 -9.24 -5.02
N ALA A 89 -1.72 -10.30 -5.82
CA ALA A 89 -2.58 -10.42 -6.99
C ALA A 89 -4.07 -10.51 -6.62
N ALA A 90 -4.41 -11.21 -5.54
CA ALA A 90 -5.78 -11.27 -5.01
C ALA A 90 -6.25 -9.88 -4.52
N LEU A 91 -5.39 -9.16 -3.80
CA LEU A 91 -5.65 -7.77 -3.40
C LEU A 91 -5.88 -6.86 -4.62
N GLU A 92 -5.02 -6.95 -5.64
CA GLU A 92 -5.15 -6.19 -6.87
C GLU A 92 -6.48 -6.48 -7.59
N GLY A 93 -6.86 -7.75 -7.71
CA GLY A 93 -8.14 -8.14 -8.32
C GLY A 93 -9.34 -7.57 -7.58
N TRP A 94 -9.33 -7.63 -6.24
CA TRP A 94 -10.39 -7.09 -5.41
C TRP A 94 -10.48 -5.55 -5.50
N MET A 95 -9.35 -4.85 -5.50
CA MET A 95 -9.34 -3.38 -5.67
C MET A 95 -9.93 -2.95 -7.01
N LYS A 96 -9.64 -3.69 -8.09
CA LYS A 96 -10.23 -3.47 -9.42
C LYS A 96 -11.73 -3.75 -9.42
N GLU A 97 -12.19 -4.82 -8.77
CA GLU A 97 -13.61 -5.15 -8.64
C GLU A 97 -14.39 -4.02 -7.93
N LEU A 98 -13.79 -3.41 -6.91
CA LEU A 98 -14.37 -2.27 -6.19
C LEU A 98 -14.36 -0.95 -6.97
N GLY A 99 -13.66 -0.88 -8.12
CA GLY A 99 -13.52 0.34 -8.91
C GLY A 99 -12.61 1.38 -8.25
N LEU A 100 -11.59 0.94 -7.50
CA LEU A 100 -10.60 1.83 -6.93
C LEU A 100 -9.60 2.29 -7.99
N ALA A 101 -9.03 3.48 -7.80
CA ALA A 101 -7.94 3.96 -8.64
C ALA A 101 -6.72 3.04 -8.49
N MET A 102 -6.20 2.55 -9.62
CA MET A 102 -5.08 1.60 -9.63
C MET A 102 -3.73 2.25 -9.87
N ASN A 103 -3.72 3.51 -10.29
CA ASN A 103 -2.54 4.31 -10.54
C ASN A 103 -2.85 5.78 -10.22
N ILE A 104 -1.80 6.57 -9.99
CA ILE A 104 -1.92 7.98 -9.63
C ILE A 104 -2.24 8.86 -10.86
N SER A 105 -2.06 8.35 -12.09
CA SER A 105 -2.43 9.07 -13.31
C SER A 105 -3.95 9.15 -13.52
N GLU A 106 -4.71 8.12 -13.12
CA GLU A 106 -6.18 8.17 -12.99
C GLU A 106 -6.66 9.29 -12.04
N LEU A 107 -5.80 9.74 -11.15
CA LEU A 107 -6.06 10.82 -10.18
C LEU A 107 -5.56 12.18 -10.67
N GLY A 108 -4.93 12.27 -11.84
CA GLY A 108 -4.42 13.51 -12.41
C GLY A 108 -2.95 13.81 -12.11
N ALA A 109 -2.21 12.89 -11.48
CA ALA A 109 -0.76 13.04 -11.35
C ALA A 109 -0.07 12.83 -12.71
N THR A 110 0.91 13.68 -13.00
CA THR A 110 1.71 13.60 -14.23
C THR A 110 3.18 13.26 -13.91
N PRO A 111 3.96 12.74 -14.87
CA PRO A 111 5.36 12.36 -14.64
C PRO A 111 6.25 13.51 -14.11
N ASP A 112 5.96 14.76 -14.47
CA ASP A 112 6.68 15.95 -14.01
C ASP A 112 6.36 16.32 -12.55
N MET A 113 5.25 15.85 -11.99
CA MET A 113 4.90 16.07 -10.57
C MET A 113 5.66 15.14 -9.61
N ILE A 114 6.21 14.02 -10.10
CA ILE A 114 6.76 12.93 -9.26
C ILE A 114 7.81 13.43 -8.27
N GLU A 115 8.76 14.26 -8.72
CA GLU A 115 9.82 14.75 -7.85
C GLU A 115 9.26 15.62 -6.72
N GLY A 116 8.26 16.47 -7.03
CA GLY A 116 7.59 17.30 -6.03
C GLY A 116 6.72 16.50 -5.06
N ILE A 117 6.05 15.45 -5.53
CA ILE A 117 5.30 14.52 -4.67
C ILE A 117 6.26 13.77 -3.75
N ALA A 118 7.41 13.33 -4.26
CA ALA A 118 8.44 12.68 -3.45
C ALA A 118 8.99 13.62 -2.37
N ASP A 119 9.26 14.88 -2.70
CA ASP A 119 9.74 15.89 -1.74
C ASP A 119 8.71 16.22 -0.64
N ALA A 120 7.41 16.10 -0.96
CA ALA A 120 6.32 16.31 -0.01
C ALA A 120 6.03 15.07 0.86
N THR A 121 6.60 13.90 0.53
CA THR A 121 6.34 12.65 1.25
C THR A 121 7.16 12.60 2.54
N LEU A 122 6.48 12.40 3.67
CA LEU A 122 7.15 12.22 4.96
C LEU A 122 7.63 10.77 5.11
N VAL A 123 8.90 10.59 5.49
CA VAL A 123 9.49 9.26 5.69
C VAL A 123 9.14 8.72 7.08
N MET A 124 8.54 7.54 7.12
CA MET A 124 8.22 6.83 8.34
C MET A 124 9.28 5.82 8.75
N GLN A 125 9.42 5.61 10.06
CA GLN A 125 10.45 4.74 10.65
C GLN A 125 9.92 3.40 11.18
N GLY A 126 8.59 3.21 11.17
CA GLY A 126 7.93 2.07 11.83
C GLY A 126 7.65 0.85 10.94
N GLY A 127 7.76 1.01 9.61
CA GLY A 127 7.46 -0.01 8.62
C GLY A 127 8.51 -1.12 8.51
N TYR A 128 8.31 -2.03 7.56
CA TYR A 128 9.27 -3.11 7.28
C TYR A 128 10.59 -2.60 6.69
N LYS A 129 10.56 -1.40 6.13
CA LYS A 129 11.71 -0.70 5.59
C LYS A 129 11.51 0.81 5.72
N VAL A 130 12.57 1.50 6.12
CA VAL A 130 12.66 2.96 6.04
C VAL A 130 13.03 3.31 4.60
N LEU A 131 12.21 4.10 3.94
CA LEU A 131 12.47 4.51 2.57
C LEU A 131 13.47 5.67 2.53
N ASP A 132 14.35 5.65 1.52
CA ASP A 132 15.01 6.87 1.07
C ASP A 132 14.22 7.58 -0.03
N ARG A 133 14.62 8.82 -0.36
CA ARG A 133 13.95 9.63 -1.39
C ARG A 133 13.96 8.95 -2.77
N GLY A 134 15.04 8.26 -3.13
CA GLY A 134 15.14 7.57 -4.41
C GLY A 134 14.13 6.44 -4.53
N GLU A 135 13.91 5.71 -3.44
CA GLU A 135 12.89 4.67 -3.35
C GLU A 135 11.47 5.24 -3.42
N ILE A 136 11.21 6.37 -2.76
CA ILE A 136 9.93 7.08 -2.88
C ILE A 136 9.66 7.45 -4.34
N VAL A 137 10.64 8.05 -5.03
CA VAL A 137 10.52 8.37 -6.46
C VAL A 137 10.24 7.12 -7.29
N GLN A 138 10.94 6.01 -7.03
CA GLN A 138 10.72 4.76 -7.74
C GLN A 138 9.30 4.24 -7.53
N ILE A 139 8.82 4.17 -6.29
CA ILE A 139 7.46 3.73 -5.96
C ILE A 139 6.42 4.61 -6.66
N LEU A 140 6.59 5.93 -6.63
CA LEU A 140 5.68 6.86 -7.29
C LEU A 140 5.69 6.68 -8.81
N ARG A 141 6.84 6.41 -9.43
CA ARG A 141 6.93 6.08 -10.86
C ARG A 141 6.27 4.75 -11.21
N GLU A 142 6.40 3.74 -10.35
CA GLU A 142 5.72 2.46 -10.49
C GLU A 142 4.21 2.56 -10.22
N SER A 143 3.77 3.64 -9.57
CA SER A 143 2.36 3.94 -9.31
C SER A 143 1.70 4.77 -10.43
N LEU A 144 2.46 5.22 -11.45
CA LEU A 144 1.92 6.01 -12.58
C LEU A 144 1.02 5.19 -13.51
#